data_AF-L9XDD2-F1
#
_entry.id   AF-L9XDD2-F1
#
_cell.length_a   1.000
_cell.length_b   1.000
_cell.length_c   1.000
_cell.angle_alpha   90.00
_cell.angle_beta   90.00
_cell.angle_gamma   90.00
#
_symmetry.space_group_name_H-M   'P 1'
#
loop_
_entity.id
_entity.type
_entity.pdbx_description
1 polymer ?
#
loop_
_entity_poly.entity_id
_entity_poly.type
_entity_poly.pdbx_seq_one_letter_code
_entity_poly.pdbx_strand_id
1 'polypeptide(L)' 'MLKPPHHGARQCPECETTLSNVQGLETCPACRWIASSASER' A
#
# COMPACT_ATOMS: atom_id res chain seq x y z
N MET A 1 -1.82 -24.99 8.09
CA MET A 1 -2.63 -23.78 8.37
C MET A 1 -1.92 -22.59 7.73
N LEU A 2 -2.27 -22.24 6.49
CA LEU A 2 -1.76 -21.02 5.84
C LEU A 2 -2.46 -19.82 6.50
N LYS A 3 -1.70 -19.01 7.24
CA LYS A 3 -2.21 -17.72 7.73
C LYS A 3 -2.59 -16.89 6.49
N PRO A 4 -3.83 -16.39 6.36
CA PRO A 4 -4.15 -15.49 5.27
C PRO A 4 -3.16 -14.33 5.36
N PRO A 5 -2.53 -13.93 4.26
CA PRO A 5 -1.60 -12.81 4.31
C PRO A 5 -2.43 -11.62 4.79
N HIS A 6 -2.12 -11.14 6.00
CA HIS A 6 -2.70 -9.94 6.58
C HIS A 6 -2.16 -8.74 5.80
N HIS A 7 -2.47 -8.65 4.50
CA HIS A 7 -2.47 -7.37 3.79
C HIS A 7 -3.71 -6.63 4.26
N GLY A 8 -3.75 -6.27 5.54
CA GLY A 8 -4.68 -5.28 6.03
C GLY A 8 -4.55 -4.08 5.12
N ALA A 9 -5.63 -3.70 4.46
CA ALA A 9 -5.62 -2.65 3.47
C ALA A 9 -5.01 -1.39 4.11
N ARG A 10 -3.78 -1.05 3.74
CA ARG A 10 -3.09 0.11 4.31
C ARG A 10 -3.84 1.35 3.84
N GLN A 11 -4.09 2.27 4.75
CA GLN A 11 -4.71 3.56 4.43
C GLN A 11 -3.62 4.57 4.09
N CYS A 12 -3.95 5.50 3.21
CA CYS A 12 -3.06 6.58 2.85
C CYS A 12 -2.85 7.50 4.06
N PRO A 13 -1.60 7.84 4.43
CA PRO A 13 -1.34 8.71 5.57
C PRO A 13 -1.82 10.16 5.36
N GLU A 14 -2.04 10.56 4.11
CA GLU A 14 -2.43 11.93 3.76
C GLU A 14 -3.95 12.15 3.78
N CYS A 15 -4.72 11.15 3.33
CA CYS A 15 -6.15 11.31 3.07
C CYS A 15 -6.99 10.12 3.56
N GLU A 16 -6.40 9.19 4.32
CA GLU A 16 -7.03 8.01 4.92
C GLU A 16 -7.72 7.04 3.94
N THR A 17 -7.56 7.30 2.64
CA THR A 17 -8.11 6.48 1.55
C THR A 17 -7.40 5.13 1.48
N THR A 18 -8.15 4.07 1.19
CA THR A 18 -7.59 2.74 0.97
C THR A 18 -6.52 2.76 -0.14
N LEU A 19 -5.31 2.34 0.20
CA LEU A 19 -4.22 2.21 -0.76
C LEU A 19 -4.48 1.04 -1.70
N SER A 20 -4.14 1.23 -2.97
CA SER A 20 -4.08 0.18 -3.97
C SER A 20 -2.66 -0.34 -4.07
N ASN A 21 -2.49 -1.65 -4.01
CA ASN A 21 -1.21 -2.28 -4.28
C ASN A 21 -1.10 -2.60 -5.77
N VAL A 22 -0.18 -1.94 -6.46
CA VAL A 22 0.11 -2.16 -7.88
C VAL A 22 1.54 -2.69 -7.96
N GLN A 23 1.71 -3.94 -8.39
CA GLN A 23 3.02 -4.59 -8.55
C GLN A 23 3.89 -4.61 -7.27
N GLY A 24 3.27 -4.66 -6.09
CA GLY A 24 3.99 -4.59 -4.81
C GLY A 24 4.22 -3.17 -4.31
N LEU A 25 3.90 -2.14 -5.11
CA LEU A 25 3.97 -0.74 -4.73
C LEU A 25 2.62 -0.26 -4.20
N GLU A 26 2.59 0.34 -3.02
CA GLU A 26 1.36 0.95 -2.53
C GLU A 26 1.19 2.34 -3.12
N THR A 27 0.03 2.59 -3.69
CA THR A 27 -0.32 3.86 -4.31
C THR A 27 -1.68 4.31 -3.83
N CYS A 28 -1.85 5.61 -3.62
CA CYS A 28 -3.14 6.20 -3.30
C CYS A 28 -3.75 6.80 -4.58
N PRO A 29 -4.91 6.31 -5.06
CA PRO A 29 -5.55 6.89 -6.24
C PRO A 29 -6.16 8.28 -5.98
N ALA A 30 -6.46 8.63 -4.71
CA ALA A 30 -7.11 9.88 -4.37
C ALA A 30 -6.15 11.08 -4.40
N CYS A 31 -4.97 10.95 -3.75
CA CYS A 31 -3.99 12.04 -3.66
C CYS A 31 -2.69 11.77 -4.43
N ARG A 32 -2.63 10.67 -5.20
CA ARG A 32 -1.44 10.23 -5.96
C ARG A 32 -0.19 9.98 -5.09
N TRP A 33 -0.38 9.73 -3.79
CA TRP A 33 0.70 9.30 -2.90
C TRP A 33 1.25 7.94 -3.36
N ILE A 34 2.57 7.76 -3.28
CA ILE A 34 3.26 6.53 -3.67
C ILE A 34 4.16 6.15 -2.50
N ALA A 35 4.01 4.93 -2.00
CA ALA A 35 4.96 4.37 -1.04
C ALA A 35 6.29 4.16 -1.76
N SER A 36 7.26 5.05 -1.54
CA SER A 36 8.64 4.83 -1.98
C SER A 36 9.28 3.71 -1.14
N SER A 37 8.79 2.48 -1.28
CA SER A 37 9.50 1.29 -0.80
C SER A 37 10.46 0.84 -1.91
N ALA A 38 11.51 1.64 -2.12
CA ALA A 38 12.72 1.11 -2.69
C ALA A 38 13.30 0.14 -1.65
N SER A 39 12.99 -1.14 -1.78
CA SER A 39 13.80 -2.19 -1.14
C SER A 39 15.17 -2.14 -1.80
N GLU A 40 16.08 -1.38 -1.19
CA GLU A 40 17.51 -1.58 -1.32
C GLU A 40 17.81 -3.05 -0.97
N ARG A 41 18.52 -3.69 -1.90
CA ARG A 41 18.84 -5.12 -1.92
C ARG A 41 20.05 -5.42 -1.08
#